data_AF-M2SQL0-F1
#
_entry.id   AF-M2SQL0-F1
#
_cell.length_a   1.000
_cell.length_b   1.000
_cell.length_c   1.000
_cell.angle_alpha   90.00
_cell.angle_beta   90.00
_cell.angle_gamma   90.00
#
_symmetry.space_group_name_H-M   'P 1'
#
loop_
_entity.id
_entity.type
_entity.pdbx_description
1 polymer ?
#
loop_
_entity_poly.entity_id
_entity_poly.type
_entity_poly.pdbx_seq_one_letter_code
_entity_poly.pdbx_strand_id
1 'polypeptide(L)'
;MEKEAIPNEPKEPINFKDAVGRKFTFPYHLVKSWKGMEELIKQAFLHVDVIGPHVHEGHYDLVGPNGQVILPQVWQSLVQPGWNVTMHMWPMPEPSQHATPPGPPDPLRYPPPSSPPPPLASPEATLLPIDTLDDRDSEIRSTTKPDAMPFFRWAPASPGLEQPN
;
A
#
# COMPACT_ATOMS: atom_id res chain seq x y z
N MET A 1 5.82 -51.76 -12.26
CA MET A 1 4.73 -50.76 -12.26
C MET A 1 5.37 -49.39 -12.14
N GLU A 2 5.95 -48.92 -13.23
CA GLU A 2 6.48 -47.57 -13.33
C GLU A 2 5.28 -46.69 -13.69
N LYS A 3 4.85 -45.80 -12.78
CA LYS A 3 3.79 -44.85 -13.10
C LYS A 3 4.41 -43.78 -14.00
N GLU A 4 4.20 -43.94 -15.30
CA GLU A 4 4.50 -42.93 -16.31
C GLU A 4 3.88 -41.60 -15.89
N ALA A 5 4.73 -40.59 -15.70
CA ALA A 5 4.31 -39.22 -15.43
C ALA A 5 3.62 -38.69 -16.68
N ILE A 6 2.29 -38.53 -16.61
CA ILE A 6 1.48 -37.97 -17.70
C ILE A 6 2.07 -36.60 -18.08
N PRO A 7 2.40 -36.36 -19.36
CA PRO A 7 3.02 -35.11 -19.80
C PRO A 7 2.03 -33.96 -19.65
N ASN A 8 2.35 -33.08 -18.70
CA ASN A 8 2.03 -31.66 -18.62
C ASN A 8 0.86 -31.20 -19.50
N GLU A 9 -0.39 -31.41 -19.05
CA GLU A 9 -1.51 -30.66 -19.61
C GLU A 9 -1.17 -29.16 -19.58
N PRO A 10 -1.43 -28.41 -20.67
CA PRO A 10 -1.14 -26.98 -20.75
C PRO A 10 -2.04 -26.24 -19.77
N LYS A 11 -1.58 -26.15 -18.52
CA LYS A 11 -2.23 -25.38 -17.47
C LYS A 11 -2.04 -23.91 -17.78
N GLU A 12 -3.14 -23.17 -17.68
CA GLU A 12 -3.13 -21.72 -17.86
C GLU A 12 -2.06 -21.06 -16.98
N PRO A 13 -1.35 -20.04 -17.50
CA PRO A 13 -0.34 -19.35 -16.73
C PRO A 13 -0.98 -18.52 -15.61
N ILE A 14 -0.15 -18.13 -14.63
CA ILE A 14 -0.53 -17.19 -13.57
C ILE A 14 -0.17 -15.78 -14.03
N ASN A 15 -1.10 -14.85 -13.89
CA ASN A 15 -0.83 -13.43 -14.05
C ASN A 15 -0.45 -12.85 -12.70
N PHE A 16 0.75 -12.30 -12.59
CA PHE A 16 1.27 -11.69 -11.39
C PHE A 16 1.45 -10.19 -11.58
N LYS A 17 0.87 -9.37 -10.70
CA LYS A 17 1.14 -7.93 -10.63
C LYS A 17 1.97 -7.65 -9.38
N ASP A 18 3.15 -7.09 -9.57
CA ASP A 18 4.02 -6.76 -8.45
C ASP A 18 3.61 -5.45 -7.74
N ALA A 19 4.30 -5.11 -6.66
CA ALA A 19 4.01 -3.92 -5.86
C ALA A 19 4.20 -2.59 -6.60
N VAL A 20 4.98 -2.56 -7.69
CA VAL A 20 5.20 -1.38 -8.52
C VAL A 20 4.30 -1.35 -9.76
N GLY A 21 3.39 -2.32 -9.89
CA GLY A 21 2.42 -2.39 -10.97
C GLY A 21 2.92 -3.07 -12.25
N ARG A 22 4.13 -3.65 -12.26
CA ARG A 22 4.59 -4.47 -13.39
C ARG A 22 3.79 -5.76 -13.42
N LYS A 23 3.46 -6.20 -14.63
CA LYS A 23 2.71 -7.44 -14.87
C LYS A 23 3.65 -8.49 -15.45
N PHE A 24 3.61 -9.67 -14.85
CA PHE A 24 4.35 -10.85 -15.27
C PHE A 24 3.37 -11.98 -15.55
N THR A 25 3.75 -12.85 -16.48
CA THR A 25 3.01 -14.07 -16.77
C THR A 25 3.94 -15.24 -16.51
N PHE A 26 3.59 -16.06 -15.53
CA PHE A 26 4.41 -17.19 -15.12
C PHE A 26 3.75 -18.52 -15.49
N PRO A 27 4.49 -19.47 -16.08
CA PRO A 27 4.00 -20.82 -16.27
C PRO A 27 3.61 -21.45 -14.93
N TYR A 28 2.41 -22.02 -14.83
CA TYR A 28 1.87 -22.54 -13.57
C TYR A 28 2.79 -23.56 -12.89
N HIS A 29 3.45 -24.42 -13.65
CA HIS A 29 4.35 -25.44 -13.10
C HIS A 29 5.57 -24.86 -12.35
N LEU A 30 6.02 -23.64 -12.71
CA LEU A 30 7.11 -22.96 -12.02
C LEU A 30 6.65 -22.33 -10.70
N VAL A 31 5.44 -21.76 -10.69
CA VAL A 31 4.89 -21.02 -9.54
C VAL A 31 3.92 -21.83 -8.68
N LYS A 32 3.67 -23.10 -9.02
CA LYS A 32 2.86 -24.02 -8.21
C LYS A 32 3.39 -24.14 -6.78
N SER A 33 4.71 -24.10 -6.63
CA SER A 33 5.36 -24.10 -5.31
C SER A 33 5.61 -22.67 -4.82
N TRP A 34 5.50 -22.45 -3.51
CA TRP A 34 5.86 -21.16 -2.91
C TRP A 34 7.31 -20.79 -3.23
N LYS A 35 8.23 -21.76 -3.10
CA LYS A 35 9.64 -21.56 -3.41
C LYS A 35 9.87 -20.99 -4.82
N GLY A 36 9.24 -21.58 -5.83
CA GLY A 36 9.38 -21.11 -7.22
C GLY A 36 8.75 -19.73 -7.43
N MET A 37 7.62 -19.45 -6.79
CA MET A 37 7.02 -18.11 -6.81
C MET A 37 7.93 -17.07 -6.14
N GLU A 38 8.45 -17.38 -4.96
CA GLU A 38 9.32 -16.51 -4.17
C GLU A 38 10.64 -16.21 -4.89
N GLU A 39 11.26 -17.21 -5.53
CA GLU A 39 12.48 -17.02 -6.32
C GLU A 39 12.24 -16.04 -7.47
N LEU A 40 11.14 -16.19 -8.22
CA LEU A 40 10.79 -15.27 -9.31
C LEU A 40 10.48 -13.86 -8.81
N ILE A 41 9.81 -13.73 -7.65
CA ILE A 41 9.60 -12.43 -7.00
C ILE A 41 10.94 -11.80 -6.66
N LYS A 42 11.83 -12.48 -5.94
CA LYS A 42 13.15 -11.95 -5.56
C LYS A 42 13.95 -11.52 -6.79
N GLN A 43 13.96 -12.34 -7.84
CA GLN A 43 14.62 -12.01 -9.11
C GLN A 43 14.06 -10.74 -9.76
N ALA A 44 12.74 -10.53 -9.72
CA ALA A 44 12.11 -9.34 -10.30
C ALA A 44 12.51 -8.04 -9.58
N PHE A 45 13.00 -8.12 -8.34
CA PHE A 45 13.35 -6.97 -7.50
C PHE A 45 14.86 -6.81 -7.23
N LEU A 46 15.73 -7.58 -7.90
CA LEU A 46 17.19 -7.49 -7.74
C LEU A 46 17.77 -6.08 -8.00
N HIS A 47 17.16 -5.30 -8.89
CA HIS A 47 17.65 -3.98 -9.30
C HIS A 47 16.71 -2.83 -8.87
N VAL A 48 15.87 -3.03 -7.85
CA VAL A 48 14.95 -1.98 -7.39
C VAL A 48 15.39 -1.48 -6.01
N ASP A 49 16.12 -0.36 -6.00
CA ASP A 49 16.89 0.11 -4.85
C ASP A 49 16.07 0.40 -3.57
N VAL A 50 14.79 0.78 -3.71
CA VAL A 50 13.96 1.18 -2.55
C VAL A 50 13.23 0.00 -1.91
N ILE A 51 12.67 -0.89 -2.72
CA ILE A 51 11.79 -1.97 -2.24
C ILE A 51 12.45 -3.34 -2.28
N GLY A 52 13.54 -3.49 -3.04
CA GLY A 52 14.28 -4.74 -3.19
C GLY A 52 14.64 -5.38 -1.86
N PRO A 53 15.31 -4.68 -0.92
CA PRO A 53 15.67 -5.25 0.38
C PRO A 53 14.47 -5.83 1.15
N HIS A 54 13.36 -5.09 1.20
CA HIS A 54 12.14 -5.53 1.90
C HIS A 54 11.47 -6.74 1.24
N VAL A 55 11.52 -6.83 -0.09
CA VAL A 55 11.04 -8.02 -0.80
C VAL A 55 11.91 -9.25 -0.48
N HIS A 56 13.22 -9.07 -0.35
CA HIS A 56 14.12 -10.18 0.01
C HIS A 56 13.90 -10.66 1.45
N GLU A 57 13.53 -9.76 2.34
CA GLU A 57 13.14 -10.03 3.73
C GLU A 57 11.74 -10.64 3.87
N GLY A 58 10.92 -10.63 2.81
CA GLY A 58 9.57 -11.21 2.82
C GLY A 58 8.48 -10.26 3.33
N HIS A 59 8.71 -8.94 3.34
CA HIS A 59 7.75 -7.94 3.84
C HIS A 59 6.66 -7.57 2.82
N TYR A 60 5.94 -8.58 2.34
CA TYR A 60 4.87 -8.41 1.37
C TYR A 60 3.80 -9.49 1.51
N ASP A 61 2.60 -9.17 1.07
CA ASP A 61 1.49 -10.11 0.94
C ASP A 61 1.18 -10.38 -0.53
N LEU A 62 0.84 -11.63 -0.82
CA LEU A 62 0.22 -12.00 -2.08
C LEU A 62 -1.29 -12.06 -1.90
N VAL A 63 -2.02 -11.41 -2.81
CA VAL A 63 -3.47 -11.31 -2.78
C VAL A 63 -4.02 -11.99 -4.03
N GLY A 64 -4.92 -12.95 -3.81
CA GLY A 64 -5.58 -13.68 -4.88
C GLY A 64 -6.67 -12.87 -5.60
N PRO A 65 -7.32 -13.45 -6.62
CA PRO A 65 -8.36 -12.79 -7.40
C PRO A 65 -9.58 -12.37 -6.55
N ASN A 66 -9.80 -13.03 -5.42
CA ASN A 66 -10.89 -12.75 -4.49
C ASN A 66 -10.57 -11.61 -3.51
N GLY A 67 -9.41 -10.96 -3.63
CA GLY A 67 -8.97 -9.92 -2.69
C GLY A 67 -8.49 -10.45 -1.33
N GLN A 68 -8.31 -11.76 -1.19
CA GLN A 68 -7.84 -12.39 0.05
C GLN A 68 -6.33 -12.60 0.03
N VAL A 69 -5.68 -12.37 1.18
CA VAL A 69 -4.25 -12.65 1.37
C VAL A 69 -4.01 -14.15 1.36
N ILE A 70 -3.00 -14.58 0.61
CA ILE A 70 -2.56 -15.97 0.47
C ILE A 70 -1.26 -16.13 1.25
N LEU A 71 -1.28 -16.93 2.32
CA LEU A 71 -0.08 -17.20 3.11
C LEU A 71 0.84 -18.20 2.37
N PRO A 72 2.17 -18.09 2.56
CA PRO A 72 3.15 -19.03 1.97
C PRO A 72 2.85 -20.50 2.23
N GLN A 73 2.35 -20.81 3.43
CA GLN A 73 2.08 -22.19 3.88
C GLN A 73 0.93 -22.85 3.11
N VAL A 74 -0.10 -22.08 2.72
CA VAL A 74 -1.28 -22.59 2.01
C VAL A 74 -1.25 -22.28 0.52
N TRP A 75 -0.19 -21.61 0.04
CA TRP A 75 -0.02 -21.22 -1.36
C TRP A 75 -0.28 -22.38 -2.33
N GLN A 76 0.37 -23.53 -2.11
CA GLN A 76 0.31 -24.67 -3.02
C GLN A 76 -1.08 -25.30 -3.12
N SER A 77 -1.90 -25.14 -2.09
CA SER A 77 -3.26 -25.67 -2.02
C SER A 77 -4.29 -24.70 -2.60
N LEU A 78 -3.99 -23.40 -2.58
CA LEU A 78 -4.92 -22.35 -3.04
C LEU A 78 -4.68 -21.96 -4.49
N VAL A 79 -3.43 -21.81 -4.90
CA VAL A 79 -3.10 -21.29 -6.24
C VAL A 79 -3.62 -22.22 -7.34
N GLN A 80 -4.29 -21.65 -8.35
CA GLN A 80 -4.82 -22.38 -9.50
C GLN A 80 -4.40 -21.73 -10.81
N PRO A 81 -4.32 -22.49 -11.91
CA PRO A 81 -4.06 -21.97 -13.25
C PRO A 81 -5.00 -20.80 -13.61
N GLY A 82 -4.50 -19.82 -14.37
CA GLY A 82 -5.28 -18.67 -14.82
C GLY A 82 -5.53 -17.59 -13.77
N TRP A 83 -5.02 -17.75 -12.54
CA TRP A 83 -5.23 -16.77 -11.48
C TRP A 83 -4.51 -15.45 -11.71
N ASN A 84 -5.14 -14.38 -11.22
CA ASN A 84 -4.55 -13.06 -11.11
C ASN A 84 -4.12 -12.83 -9.65
N VAL A 85 -2.82 -12.87 -9.42
CA VAL A 85 -2.21 -12.62 -8.11
C VAL A 85 -1.61 -11.23 -8.10
N THR A 86 -1.85 -10.49 -7.04
CA THR A 86 -1.29 -9.14 -6.84
C THR A 86 -0.43 -9.11 -5.59
N MET A 87 0.67 -8.37 -5.62
CA MET A 87 1.57 -8.20 -4.49
C MET A 87 1.35 -6.84 -3.84
N HIS A 88 1.27 -6.81 -2.52
CA HIS A 88 1.24 -5.59 -1.73
C HIS A 88 2.38 -5.59 -0.73
N MET A 89 3.12 -4.48 -0.65
CA MET A 89 4.10 -4.30 0.42
C MET A 89 3.37 -4.06 1.74
N TRP A 90 3.94 -4.55 2.82
CA TRP A 90 3.44 -4.20 4.15
C TRP A 90 3.64 -2.71 4.38
N PRO A 91 2.68 -2.01 5.03
CA PRO A 91 2.86 -0.61 5.38
C PRO A 91 3.97 -0.52 6.42
N MET A 92 5.05 0.18 6.07
CA MET A 92 6.13 0.46 7.00
C MET A 92 5.58 1.38 8.09
N PRO A 93 5.85 1.13 9.39
CA PRO A 93 5.68 2.18 10.37
C PRO A 93 6.53 3.36 9.91
N GLU A 94 5.89 4.53 9.74
CA GLU A 94 6.64 5.76 9.53
C GLU A 94 7.78 5.76 10.55
N PRO A 95 9.04 6.00 10.14
CA PRO A 95 10.07 6.25 11.13
C PRO A 95 9.46 7.30 12.03
N SER A 96 9.29 6.94 13.32
CA SER A 96 8.87 7.90 14.31
C SER A 96 9.69 9.13 13.99
N GLN A 97 9.03 10.27 13.81
CA GLN A 97 9.69 11.55 13.83
C GLN A 97 10.31 11.63 15.23
N HIS A 98 11.40 10.90 15.44
CA HIS A 98 12.35 11.05 16.51
C HIS A 98 12.73 12.49 16.31
N ALA A 99 12.16 13.29 17.21
CA ALA A 99 12.37 14.69 17.41
C ALA A 99 13.34 15.26 16.37
N THR A 100 12.83 16.07 15.45
CA THR A 100 13.63 17.23 15.06
C THR A 100 14.20 17.75 16.39
N PRO A 101 15.53 17.68 16.64
CA PRO A 101 16.08 18.38 17.78
C PRO A 101 15.53 19.80 17.65
N PRO A 102 14.97 20.41 18.72
CA PRO A 102 14.43 21.76 18.61
C PRO A 102 15.55 22.60 18.02
N GLY A 103 15.42 22.95 16.74
CA GLY A 103 16.37 23.81 16.07
C GLY A 103 16.47 25.08 16.90
N PRO A 104 17.64 25.75 16.93
CA PRO A 104 17.74 27.04 17.60
C PRO A 104 16.58 27.94 17.11
N PRO A 105 15.89 28.66 18.01
CA PRO A 105 14.70 29.42 17.64
C PRO A 105 15.05 30.39 16.52
N ASP A 106 14.36 30.28 15.38
CA ASP A 106 14.49 31.17 14.24
C ASP A 106 14.26 32.63 14.70
N PRO A 107 15.26 33.52 14.64
CA PRO A 107 15.11 34.91 15.07
C PRO A 107 14.28 35.76 14.08
N LEU A 108 13.72 35.17 13.01
CA LEU A 108 13.09 35.92 11.91
C LEU A 108 11.56 35.86 11.86
N ARG A 109 10.87 35.43 12.93
CA ARG A 109 9.42 35.72 13.08
C ARG A 109 9.19 37.21 13.42
N TYR A 110 9.57 38.10 12.50
CA TYR A 110 9.00 39.43 12.45
C TYR A 110 7.67 39.32 11.69
N PRO A 111 6.51 39.61 12.32
CA PRO A 111 5.29 39.77 11.54
C PRO A 111 5.49 40.96 10.58
N PRO A 112 5.03 40.86 9.32
CA PRO A 112 5.03 42.03 8.45
C PRO A 112 4.19 43.15 9.10
N PRO A 113 4.58 44.43 8.94
CA PRO A 113 3.82 45.53 9.54
C PRO A 113 2.38 45.52 9.00
N SER A 114 1.41 45.55 9.90
CA SER A 114 -0.01 45.60 9.56
C SER A 114 -0.32 46.84 8.74
N SER A 115 -0.87 46.66 7.53
CA SER A 115 -1.39 47.76 6.72
C SER A 115 -2.44 48.57 7.51
N PRO A 116 -2.50 49.91 7.36
CA PRO A 116 -3.49 50.72 8.04
C PRO A 116 -4.91 50.40 7.52
N PRO A 117 -5.96 50.54 8.36
CA PRO A 117 -7.33 50.32 7.95
C PRO A 117 -7.80 51.44 6.97
N PRO A 118 -8.73 51.15 6.05
CA PRO A 118 -9.38 52.19 5.27
C PRO A 118 -10.29 53.06 6.16
N PRO A 119 -10.47 54.36 5.86
CA PRO A 119 -11.39 55.21 6.61
C PRO A 119 -12.83 54.77 6.37
N LEU A 120 -13.56 54.61 7.48
CA LEU A 120 -14.97 54.23 7.51
C LEU A 120 -15.87 55.44 7.28
N ALA A 121 -16.81 55.25 6.34
CA ALA A 121 -18.10 55.95 6.15
C ALA A 121 -18.15 57.31 5.44
N SER A 122 -19.00 57.36 4.41
CA SER A 122 -20.17 58.24 4.46
C SER A 122 -21.36 57.60 3.69
N PRO A 123 -22.62 57.77 4.13
CA PRO A 123 -23.79 57.13 3.55
C PRO A 123 -24.55 58.10 2.62
N GLU A 124 -24.91 57.71 1.40
CA GLU A 124 -26.14 58.23 0.81
C GLU A 124 -26.72 57.33 -0.29
N ALA A 125 -28.05 57.35 -0.34
CA ALA A 125 -28.99 56.47 -1.00
C ALA A 125 -28.81 56.31 -2.54
N THR A 126 -29.27 55.17 -3.07
CA THR A 126 -30.43 55.09 -4.00
C THR A 126 -30.60 53.67 -4.57
N LEU A 127 -31.65 52.97 -4.12
CA LEU A 127 -32.69 52.22 -4.88
C LEU A 127 -32.33 51.76 -6.32
N LEU A 128 -32.51 50.53 -6.85
CA LEU A 128 -33.52 49.44 -6.77
C LEU A 128 -32.91 48.13 -7.42
N PRO A 129 -33.67 47.12 -7.92
CA PRO A 129 -34.18 45.96 -7.18
C PRO A 129 -33.82 44.58 -7.79
N ILE A 130 -33.99 43.55 -6.95
CA ILE A 130 -34.53 42.18 -7.18
C ILE A 130 -34.44 41.55 -8.59
N ASP A 131 -33.76 40.39 -8.61
CA ASP A 131 -34.14 39.05 -9.14
C ASP A 131 -32.92 38.44 -9.83
N THR A 132 -32.44 37.25 -9.49
CA THR A 132 -32.83 36.02 -10.22
C THR A 132 -31.88 34.87 -9.81
N LEU A 133 -32.46 33.68 -9.57
CA LEU A 133 -31.90 32.31 -9.54
C LEU A 133 -30.90 31.95 -8.42
N ASP A 134 -31.18 31.07 -7.46
CA ASP A 134 -31.63 29.65 -7.56
C ASP A 134 -30.77 28.82 -8.51
N ASP A 135 -29.78 28.09 -7.99
CA ASP A 135 -29.60 26.65 -8.22
C ASP A 135 -28.38 26.10 -7.44
N ARG A 136 -28.51 24.84 -7.00
CA ARG A 136 -27.46 23.84 -6.70
C ARG A 136 -26.76 23.79 -5.33
N ASP A 137 -27.40 23.02 -4.46
CA ASP A 137 -26.93 21.73 -3.94
C ASP A 137 -25.46 21.34 -4.20
N SER A 138 -24.71 21.21 -3.10
CA SER A 138 -23.69 20.16 -2.98
C SER A 138 -23.61 19.71 -1.53
N GLU A 139 -24.46 18.75 -1.26
CA GLU A 139 -24.38 17.80 -0.16
C GLU A 139 -22.94 17.28 -0.01
N ILE A 140 -22.24 17.73 1.04
CA ILE A 140 -20.93 17.19 1.42
C ILE A 140 -21.15 15.77 1.93
N ARG A 141 -21.03 14.82 1.00
CA ARG A 141 -21.01 13.39 1.28
C ARG A 141 -19.89 13.09 2.28
N SER A 142 -20.32 12.67 3.46
CA SER A 142 -19.50 12.11 4.52
C SER A 142 -18.59 11.02 3.95
N THR A 143 -17.28 11.27 3.94
CA THR A 143 -16.29 10.22 3.69
C THR A 143 -16.01 9.50 5.01
N THR A 144 -16.79 8.46 5.27
CA THR A 144 -16.45 7.42 6.24
C THR A 144 -15.07 6.88 5.89
N LYS A 145 -14.09 7.11 6.76
CA LYS A 145 -12.86 6.32 6.84
C LYS A 145 -13.27 4.84 6.93
N PRO A 146 -12.84 3.94 6.03
CA PRO A 146 -12.93 2.53 6.34
C PRO A 146 -12.00 2.27 7.52
N ASP A 147 -12.64 1.76 8.57
CA ASP A 147 -12.10 1.26 9.81
C ASP A 147 -10.81 0.45 9.55
N ALA A 148 -9.76 0.83 10.28
CA ALA A 148 -8.47 0.15 10.25
C ALA A 148 -8.68 -1.28 10.74
N MET A 149 -8.79 -2.23 9.81
CA MET A 149 -8.78 -3.65 10.14
C MET A 149 -7.45 -4.00 10.83
N PRO A 150 -7.48 -4.86 11.86
CA PRO A 150 -6.38 -5.01 12.80
C PRO A 150 -5.16 -5.60 12.09
N PHE A 151 -4.13 -4.77 12.05
CA PHE A 151 -2.75 -5.16 11.84
C PHE A 151 -2.41 -6.35 12.73
N PHE A 152 -2.20 -7.52 12.12
CA PHE A 152 -1.41 -8.56 12.75
C PHE A 152 -0.03 -7.95 13.03
N ARG A 153 0.22 -7.57 14.29
CA ARG A 153 1.53 -7.16 14.78
C ARG A 153 2.48 -8.32 14.54
N TRP A 154 3.46 -8.12 13.66
CA TRP A 154 4.61 -9.00 13.59
C TRP A 154 5.32 -8.96 14.97
N ALA A 155 5.45 -10.11 15.61
CA ALA A 155 6.39 -10.32 16.70
C ALA A 155 7.55 -11.14 16.12
N PRO A 156 8.81 -10.72 16.29
CA PRO A 156 9.92 -11.58 15.94
C PRO A 156 9.82 -12.86 16.78
N ALA A 157 9.86 -14.02 16.13
CA ALA A 157 10.08 -15.28 16.83
C ALA A 157 11.36 -15.13 17.66
N SER A 158 11.21 -15.07 18.98
CA SER A 158 12.36 -15.01 19.89
C SER A 158 13.17 -16.29 19.71
N PRO A 159 14.50 -16.22 19.47
CA PRO A 159 15.32 -17.41 19.55
C PRO A 159 15.25 -17.91 20.99
N GLY A 160 14.77 -19.15 21.14
CA GLY A 160 14.65 -19.82 22.43
C GLY A 160 15.98 -19.80 23.17
N LEU A 161 15.95 -19.24 24.37
CA LEU A 161 17.04 -19.29 25.33
C LEU A 161 17.21 -20.75 25.78
N GLU A 162 18.14 -21.47 25.16
CA GLU A 162 18.62 -22.76 25.64
C GLU A 162 19.30 -22.53 26.99
N GLN A 163 18.70 -23.05 28.06
CA GLN A 163 19.33 -23.07 29.39
C GLN A 163 20.23 -24.30 29.50
N PRO A 164 21.46 -24.18 30.00
CA PRO A 164 22.31 -25.33 30.25
C PRO A 164 21.81 -26.11 31.47
N ASN A 165 21.95 -27.43 31.40
CA ASN A 165 21.80 -28.36 32.54
C ASN A 165 23.14 -28.50 33.28
#